data_AF-A0A937CSP5-F1
#
_entry.id   AF-A0A937CSP5-F1
#
_cell.length_a   1.000
_cell.length_b   1.000
_cell.length_c   1.000
_cell.angle_alpha   90.00
_cell.angle_beta   90.00
_cell.angle_gamma   90.00
#
_symmetry.space_group_name_H-M   'P 1'
#
loop_
_entity.id
_entity.type
_entity.pdbx_description
1 polymer ?
#
loop_
_entity_poly.entity_id
_entity_poly.type
_entity_poly.pdbx_seq_one_letter_code
_entity_poly.pdbx_strand_id
1 'polypeptide(L)'
;MFKQRKKHLMGVALALALGAAGVVAGTEAATSKDAYKAAQDRIEAQAKAQRQACGRFQANAKDVCQVQAAGWEKVAKAQLEAAREPGPETEKKVKFARADADHAVARQRCAVLKDRAKDRCMDQAKNDREAAIRLAKVEKVEEVNALKAKTQEQRHAQQKAAPRS
;
A
#
# COMPACT_ATOMS: atom_id res chain seq x y z
N MET A 1 29.02 4.09 25.64
CA MET A 1 29.45 5.14 24.68
C MET A 1 28.51 5.12 23.47
N PHE A 2 27.45 5.93 23.52
CA PHE A 2 26.47 6.07 22.44
C PHE A 2 26.91 7.19 21.47
N LYS A 3 27.37 6.82 20.28
CA LYS A 3 27.76 7.80 19.24
C LYS A 3 26.68 7.87 18.15
N GLN A 4 25.71 8.74 18.42
CA GLN A 4 24.90 9.44 17.43
C GLN A 4 25.77 9.89 16.24
N ARG A 5 25.56 9.29 15.06
CA ARG A 5 25.89 9.90 13.76
C ARG A 5 24.54 10.32 13.16
N LYS A 6 24.04 11.50 13.51
CA LYS A 6 24.08 12.70 12.64
C LYS A 6 23.93 12.32 11.16
N LYS A 7 22.70 12.30 10.65
CA LYS A 7 21.93 13.46 10.15
C LYS A 7 22.05 13.55 8.62
N HIS A 8 20.93 13.28 7.97
CA HIS A 8 20.47 13.90 6.72
C HIS A 8 21.43 13.87 5.53
N LEU A 9 21.44 12.75 4.81
CA LEU A 9 21.65 12.77 3.37
C LEU A 9 20.29 13.02 2.70
N MET A 10 20.06 14.31 2.48
CA MET A 10 19.37 14.92 1.33
C MET A 10 18.12 14.19 0.82
N GLY A 11 17.00 14.50 1.48
CA GLY A 11 15.69 14.35 0.89
C GLY A 11 15.49 15.35 -0.24
N VAL A 12 15.26 14.84 -1.46
CA VAL A 12 14.64 15.62 -2.52
C VAL A 12 13.14 15.39 -2.40
N ALA A 13 12.50 16.18 -1.54
CA ALA A 13 11.05 16.27 -1.47
C ALA A 13 10.59 17.23 -2.58
N LEU A 14 10.18 16.67 -3.72
CA LEU A 14 9.50 17.44 -4.75
C LEU A 14 8.04 17.66 -4.29
N ALA A 15 7.82 18.74 -3.56
CA ALA A 15 6.49 19.17 -3.15
C ALA A 15 5.75 19.75 -4.38
N LEU A 16 4.89 18.94 -4.99
CA LEU A 16 3.87 19.43 -5.91
C LEU A 16 2.68 19.94 -5.07
N ALA A 17 2.69 21.22 -4.73
CA ALA A 17 1.51 21.92 -4.26
C ALA A 17 0.61 22.24 -5.46
N LEU A 18 -0.55 21.58 -5.56
CA LEU A 18 -1.65 22.06 -6.39
C LEU A 18 -2.77 22.51 -5.46
N GLY A 19 -3.08 23.80 -5.58
CA GLY A 19 -3.94 24.55 -4.69
C GLY A 19 -5.41 24.16 -4.73
N ALA A 20 -6.08 24.41 -3.61
CA ALA A 20 -7.52 24.45 -3.52
C ALA A 20 -8.06 25.67 -4.27
N ALA A 21 -8.92 25.44 -5.26
CA ALA A 21 -9.84 26.43 -5.81
C ALA A 21 -11.22 25.77 -5.92
N GLY A 22 -12.24 26.41 -5.35
CA GLY A 22 -13.59 25.89 -5.21
C GLY A 22 -14.48 26.02 -6.46
N VAL A 23 -15.78 25.81 -6.21
CA VAL A 23 -16.99 25.76 -7.09
C VAL A 23 -17.11 24.50 -7.96
N VAL A 24 -18.23 23.78 -8.05
CA VAL A 24 -19.66 24.17 -8.04
C VAL A 24 -20.50 23.03 -7.44
N ALA A 25 -21.54 23.37 -6.66
CA ALA A 25 -22.61 22.44 -6.34
C ALA A 25 -23.43 22.18 -7.62
N GLY A 26 -23.62 20.91 -7.99
CA GLY A 26 -24.43 20.53 -9.15
C GLY A 26 -23.71 19.64 -10.15
N THR A 27 -23.28 18.45 -9.72
CA THR A 27 -23.34 17.28 -10.57
C THR A 27 -23.93 16.18 -9.71
N GLU A 28 -25.02 15.59 -10.20
CA GLU A 28 -25.53 14.31 -9.74
C GLU A 28 -24.36 13.41 -9.35
N ALA A 29 -24.46 12.76 -8.19
CA ALA A 29 -23.47 11.78 -7.78
C ALA A 29 -23.29 10.81 -8.94
N ALA A 30 -22.20 10.96 -9.70
CA ALA A 30 -21.70 9.88 -10.54
C ALA A 30 -21.71 8.68 -9.63
N THR A 31 -22.55 7.70 -9.93
CA THR A 31 -22.81 6.59 -9.03
C THR A 31 -21.44 6.03 -8.61
N SER A 32 -21.23 5.68 -7.35
CA SER A 32 -19.89 5.36 -6.80
C SER A 32 -19.07 4.39 -7.66
N LYS A 33 -19.73 3.59 -8.51
CA LYS A 33 -19.16 2.72 -9.55
C LYS A 33 -18.42 3.49 -10.67
N ASP A 34 -18.98 4.55 -11.22
CA ASP A 34 -18.37 5.33 -12.30
C ASP A 34 -17.14 6.09 -11.79
N ALA A 35 -17.24 6.66 -10.59
CA ALA A 35 -16.10 7.29 -9.91
C ALA A 35 -14.99 6.27 -9.59
N TYR A 36 -15.35 5.06 -9.15
CA TYR A 36 -14.40 3.97 -8.91
C TYR A 36 -13.70 3.52 -10.19
N LYS A 37 -14.45 3.32 -11.28
CA LYS A 37 -13.89 2.96 -12.59
C LYS A 37 -12.95 4.05 -13.11
N ALA A 38 -13.36 5.32 -13.03
CA ALA A 38 -12.50 6.43 -13.41
C ALA A 38 -11.21 6.49 -12.58
N ALA A 39 -11.26 6.17 -11.29
CA ALA A 39 -10.08 6.06 -10.45
C ALA A 39 -9.17 4.88 -10.85
N GLN A 40 -9.74 3.73 -11.20
CA GLN A 40 -8.98 2.59 -11.75
C GLN A 40 -8.27 2.96 -13.06
N ASP A 41 -9.00 3.58 -14.01
CA ASP A 41 -8.45 4.00 -15.30
C ASP A 41 -7.30 5.00 -15.11
N ARG A 42 -7.42 5.93 -14.16
CA ARG A 42 -6.34 6.87 -13.79
C ARG A 42 -5.10 6.15 -13.25
N ILE A 43 -5.28 5.16 -12.37
CA ILE A 43 -4.17 4.35 -11.84
C ILE A 43 -3.46 3.62 -12.99
N GLU A 44 -4.22 3.01 -13.90
CA GLU A 44 -3.64 2.30 -15.05
C GLU A 44 -2.90 3.22 -16.00
N ALA A 45 -3.48 4.39 -16.31
CA ALA A 45 -2.84 5.40 -17.13
C ALA A 45 -1.52 5.91 -16.51
N GLN A 46 -1.52 6.16 -15.20
CA GLN A 46 -0.31 6.57 -14.48
C GLN A 46 0.74 5.46 -14.46
N ALA A 47 0.35 4.20 -14.23
CA ALA A 47 1.26 3.06 -14.28
C ALA A 47 1.87 2.88 -15.68
N LYS A 48 1.05 3.05 -16.73
CA LYS A 48 1.52 3.05 -18.13
C LYS A 48 2.54 4.16 -18.38
N ALA A 49 2.25 5.39 -17.94
CA ALA A 49 3.17 6.52 -18.07
C ALA A 49 4.48 6.28 -17.30
N GLN A 50 4.42 5.72 -16.08
CA GLN A 50 5.61 5.35 -15.30
C GLN A 50 6.45 4.29 -16.02
N ARG A 51 5.82 3.24 -16.56
CA ARG A 51 6.52 2.20 -17.35
C ARG A 51 7.17 2.76 -18.60
N GLN A 52 6.51 3.67 -19.30
CA GLN A 52 7.08 4.36 -20.47
C GLN A 52 8.28 5.21 -20.06
N ALA A 53 8.16 5.95 -18.95
CA ALA A 53 9.25 6.75 -18.40
C ALA A 53 10.49 5.90 -18.03
N CYS A 54 10.31 4.62 -17.69
CA CYS A 54 11.41 3.67 -17.46
C CYS A 54 12.28 3.43 -18.70
N GLY A 55 11.80 3.77 -19.91
CA GLY A 55 12.57 3.67 -21.15
C GLY A 55 13.87 4.50 -21.15
N ARG A 56 13.99 5.50 -20.27
CA ARG A 56 15.22 6.29 -20.07
C ARG A 56 16.36 5.50 -19.42
N PHE A 57 16.06 4.36 -18.81
CA PHE A 57 17.03 3.50 -18.13
C PHE A 57 17.41 2.31 -19.01
N GLN A 58 18.51 1.64 -18.65
CA GLN A 58 19.01 0.47 -19.36
C GLN A 58 19.24 -0.71 -18.41
N ALA A 59 19.24 -1.92 -18.96
CA ALA A 59 19.51 -3.17 -18.26
C ALA A 59 18.74 -3.28 -16.93
N ASN A 60 19.39 -3.71 -15.85
CA ASN A 60 18.76 -3.93 -14.55
C ASN A 60 18.04 -2.68 -14.01
N ALA A 61 18.56 -1.48 -14.25
CA ALA A 61 17.89 -0.25 -13.81
C ALA A 61 16.53 -0.05 -14.48
N LYS A 62 16.41 -0.43 -15.76
CA LYS A 62 15.13 -0.43 -16.48
C LYS A 62 14.17 -1.44 -15.87
N ASP A 63 14.64 -2.65 -15.61
CA ASP A 63 13.80 -3.70 -15.03
C ASP A 63 13.31 -3.33 -13.62
N VAL A 64 14.20 -2.79 -12.77
CA VAL A 64 13.84 -2.29 -11.43
C VAL A 64 12.75 -1.23 -11.53
N CYS A 65 12.89 -0.27 -12.46
CA CYS A 65 11.88 0.75 -12.69
C CYS A 65 10.53 0.14 -13.15
N GLN A 66 10.56 -0.83 -14.07
CA GLN A 66 9.35 -1.49 -14.56
C GLN A 66 8.61 -2.25 -13.44
N VAL A 67 9.32 -2.98 -12.60
CA VAL A 67 8.70 -3.70 -11.46
C VAL A 67 8.23 -2.74 -10.37
N GLN A 68 8.90 -1.60 -10.17
CA GLN A 68 8.41 -0.55 -9.27
C GLN A 68 7.08 0.04 -9.76
N ALA A 69 6.97 0.37 -11.04
CA ALA A 69 5.72 0.88 -11.63
C ALA A 69 4.58 -0.16 -11.52
N ALA A 70 4.89 -1.44 -11.81
CA ALA A 70 3.90 -2.51 -11.67
C ALA A 70 3.50 -2.77 -10.21
N GLY A 71 4.44 -2.67 -9.27
CA GLY A 71 4.17 -2.79 -7.84
C GLY A 71 3.31 -1.63 -7.32
N TRP A 72 3.62 -0.40 -7.75
CA TRP A 72 2.80 0.78 -7.44
C TRP A 72 1.36 0.62 -7.92
N GLU A 73 1.14 0.15 -9.15
CA GLU A 73 -0.21 -0.07 -9.69
C GLU A 73 -1.02 -1.03 -8.83
N LYS A 74 -0.42 -2.15 -8.42
CA LYS A 74 -1.09 -3.16 -7.56
C LYS A 74 -1.45 -2.60 -6.19
N VAL A 75 -0.53 -1.85 -5.57
CA VAL A 75 -0.77 -1.21 -4.28
C VAL A 75 -1.86 -0.15 -4.39
N ALA A 76 -1.83 0.69 -5.43
CA ALA A 76 -2.84 1.73 -5.66
C ALA A 76 -4.23 1.11 -5.88
N LYS A 77 -4.34 0.03 -6.65
CA LYS A 77 -5.61 -0.71 -6.83
C LYS A 77 -6.12 -1.29 -5.50
N ALA A 78 -5.25 -1.89 -4.69
CA ALA A 78 -5.65 -2.39 -3.38
C ALA A 78 -6.08 -1.26 -2.43
N GLN A 79 -5.41 -0.11 -2.46
CA GLN A 79 -5.78 1.07 -1.68
C GLN A 79 -7.13 1.64 -2.13
N LEU A 80 -7.39 1.64 -3.44
CA LEU A 80 -8.68 2.06 -3.97
C LEU A 80 -9.82 1.10 -3.53
N GLU A 81 -9.57 -0.22 -3.51
CA GLU A 81 -10.51 -1.18 -2.92
C GLU A 81 -10.74 -0.92 -1.43
N ALA A 82 -9.68 -0.68 -0.66
CA ALA A 82 -9.81 -0.37 0.77
C ALA A 82 -10.53 0.97 1.03
N ALA A 83 -10.39 1.96 0.16
CA ALA A 83 -11.13 3.20 0.25
C ALA A 83 -12.63 3.02 -0.07
N ARG A 84 -12.96 2.08 -0.96
CA ARG A 84 -14.34 1.76 -1.32
C ARG A 84 -15.03 0.91 -0.25
N GLU A 85 -14.33 -0.06 0.31
CA GLU A 85 -14.83 -1.00 1.32
C GLU A 85 -13.83 -1.09 2.49
N PRO A 86 -13.81 -0.08 3.38
CA PRO A 86 -12.86 -0.05 4.50
C PRO A 86 -13.08 -1.22 5.46
N GLY A 87 -11.99 -1.87 5.87
CA GLY A 87 -12.01 -2.87 6.93
C GLY A 87 -10.74 -3.72 7.02
N PRO A 88 -10.65 -4.59 8.04
CA PRO A 88 -9.43 -5.34 8.33
C PRO A 88 -8.93 -6.20 7.15
N GLU A 89 -9.85 -6.74 6.34
CA GLU A 89 -9.49 -7.55 5.18
C GLU A 89 -8.89 -6.75 4.03
N THR A 90 -9.46 -5.58 3.72
CA THR A 90 -8.98 -4.73 2.63
C THR A 90 -7.69 -4.02 3.02
N GLU A 91 -7.53 -3.61 4.28
CA GLU A 91 -6.25 -3.14 4.81
C GLU A 91 -5.15 -4.21 4.75
N LYS A 92 -5.47 -5.46 5.13
CA LYS A 92 -4.53 -6.59 4.98
C LYS A 92 -4.14 -6.79 3.52
N LYS A 93 -5.08 -6.70 2.57
CA LYS A 93 -4.79 -6.81 1.13
C LYS A 93 -3.83 -5.71 0.66
N VAL A 94 -3.99 -4.46 1.13
CA VAL A 94 -3.05 -3.36 0.84
C VAL A 94 -1.64 -3.71 1.33
N LYS A 95 -1.52 -4.20 2.56
CA LYS A 95 -0.23 -4.59 3.16
C LYS A 95 0.41 -5.76 2.40
N PHE A 96 -0.38 -6.74 1.96
CA PHE A 96 0.12 -7.85 1.13
C PHE A 96 0.61 -7.36 -0.23
N ALA A 97 -0.17 -6.51 -0.91
CA ALA A 97 0.23 -5.92 -2.19
C ALA A 97 1.53 -5.13 -2.06
N ARG A 98 1.72 -4.42 -0.93
CA ARG A 98 2.96 -3.69 -0.62
C ARG A 98 4.13 -4.65 -0.42
N ALA A 99 3.97 -5.69 0.39
CA ALA A 99 5.01 -6.70 0.61
C ALA A 99 5.43 -7.40 -0.69
N ASP A 100 4.47 -7.71 -1.56
CA ASP A 100 4.72 -8.30 -2.88
C ASP A 100 5.46 -7.34 -3.82
N ALA A 101 5.09 -6.06 -3.82
CA ALA A 101 5.76 -5.03 -4.60
C ALA A 101 7.22 -4.83 -4.15
N ASP A 102 7.45 -4.68 -2.84
CA ASP A 102 8.78 -4.50 -2.28
C ASP A 102 9.66 -5.73 -2.53
N HIS A 103 9.11 -6.94 -2.41
CA HIS A 103 9.79 -8.18 -2.77
C HIS A 103 10.18 -8.24 -4.25
N ALA A 104 9.28 -7.87 -5.16
CA ALA A 104 9.58 -7.87 -6.60
C ALA A 104 10.74 -6.91 -6.93
N VAL A 105 10.75 -5.72 -6.34
CA VAL A 105 11.84 -4.75 -6.47
C VAL A 105 13.14 -5.30 -5.89
N ALA A 106 13.09 -5.87 -4.67
CA ALA A 106 14.26 -6.45 -4.02
C ALA A 106 14.88 -7.57 -4.86
N ARG A 107 14.05 -8.49 -5.39
CA ARG A 107 14.52 -9.56 -6.29
C ARG A 107 15.21 -8.99 -7.53
N GLN A 108 14.64 -7.96 -8.15
CA GLN A 108 15.27 -7.38 -9.33
C GLN A 108 16.61 -6.72 -9.00
N ARG A 109 16.71 -6.05 -7.85
CA ARG A 109 17.99 -5.52 -7.36
C ARG A 109 19.01 -6.62 -7.06
N CYS A 110 18.58 -7.73 -6.48
CA CYS A 110 19.45 -8.88 -6.21
C CYS A 110 19.99 -9.53 -7.49
N ALA A 111 19.32 -9.37 -8.64
CA ALA A 111 19.68 -10.03 -9.88
C ALA A 111 21.05 -9.62 -10.45
N VAL A 112 21.60 -8.48 -10.02
CA VAL A 112 22.96 -8.04 -10.43
C VAL A 112 24.08 -8.76 -9.67
N LEU A 113 23.75 -9.40 -8.54
CA LEU A 113 24.69 -10.16 -7.74
C LEU A 113 24.94 -11.53 -8.36
N LYS A 114 26.01 -12.20 -7.92
CA LYS A 114 26.40 -13.52 -8.38
C LYS A 114 26.55 -14.50 -7.20
N ASP A 115 26.44 -15.78 -7.52
CA ASP A 115 26.70 -16.91 -6.62
C ASP A 115 26.03 -16.75 -5.25
N ARG A 116 26.76 -17.08 -4.18
CA ARG A 116 26.28 -16.99 -2.79
C ARG A 116 25.79 -15.61 -2.38
N ALA A 117 26.27 -14.54 -2.99
CA ALA A 117 25.78 -13.19 -2.69
C ALA A 117 24.36 -12.98 -3.25
N LYS A 118 24.08 -13.51 -4.45
CA LYS A 118 22.73 -13.50 -5.04
C LYS A 118 21.77 -14.35 -4.21
N ASP A 119 22.17 -15.56 -3.85
CA ASP A 119 21.33 -16.49 -3.08
C ASP A 119 20.89 -15.85 -1.76
N ARG A 120 21.85 -15.34 -0.97
CA ARG A 120 21.54 -14.66 0.30
C ARG A 120 20.63 -13.44 0.13
N CYS A 121 20.82 -12.68 -0.95
CA CYS A 121 19.98 -11.52 -1.24
C CYS A 121 18.53 -11.93 -1.55
N MET A 122 18.35 -12.99 -2.35
CA MET A 122 17.03 -13.53 -2.68
C MET A 122 16.33 -14.12 -1.45
N ASP A 123 17.07 -14.84 -0.61
CA ASP A 123 16.55 -15.39 0.65
C ASP A 123 16.12 -14.27 1.59
N GLN A 124 16.93 -13.22 1.74
CA GLN A 124 16.57 -12.06 2.54
C GLN A 124 15.29 -11.40 2.03
N ALA A 125 15.19 -11.16 0.72
CA ALA A 125 14.00 -10.56 0.11
C ALA A 125 12.74 -11.40 0.38
N LYS A 126 12.86 -12.74 0.30
CA LYS A 126 11.76 -13.66 0.64
C LYS A 126 11.39 -13.57 2.12
N ASN A 127 12.37 -13.58 3.01
CA ASN A 127 12.15 -13.50 4.45
C ASN A 127 11.48 -12.19 4.86
N ASP A 128 11.91 -11.06 4.27
CA ASP A 128 11.31 -9.75 4.49
C ASP A 128 9.84 -9.72 4.05
N ARG A 129 9.53 -10.29 2.87
CA ARG A 129 8.16 -10.43 2.39
C ARG A 129 7.30 -11.25 3.35
N GLU A 130 7.80 -12.40 3.78
CA GLU A 130 7.07 -13.27 4.70
C GLU A 130 6.87 -12.62 6.07
N ALA A 131 7.87 -11.89 6.58
CA ALA A 131 7.76 -11.11 7.80
C ALA A 131 6.66 -10.04 7.67
N ALA A 132 6.66 -9.26 6.59
CA ALA A 132 5.62 -8.25 6.33
C ALA A 132 4.21 -8.88 6.22
N ILE A 133 4.08 -10.02 5.54
CA ILE A 133 2.81 -10.77 5.46
C ILE A 133 2.36 -11.25 6.84
N ARG A 134 3.27 -11.76 7.67
CA ARG A 134 2.93 -12.21 9.03
C ARG A 134 2.47 -11.03 9.91
N LEU A 135 3.21 -9.92 9.88
CA LEU A 135 2.83 -8.70 10.60
C LEU A 135 1.44 -8.22 10.20
N ALA A 136 1.15 -8.13 8.90
CA ALA A 136 -0.17 -7.74 8.41
C ALA A 136 -1.30 -8.69 8.85
N LYS A 137 -1.01 -9.99 9.03
CA LYS A 137 -1.99 -10.94 9.59
C LYS A 137 -2.23 -10.71 11.07
N VAL A 138 -1.17 -10.44 11.85
CA VAL A 138 -1.27 -10.14 13.28
C VAL A 138 -2.07 -8.87 13.50
N GLU A 139 -1.73 -7.79 12.80
CA GLU A 139 -2.43 -6.51 12.88
C GLU A 139 -3.94 -6.65 12.55
N LYS A 140 -4.28 -7.44 11.52
CA LYS A 140 -5.69 -7.75 11.21
C LYS A 140 -6.39 -8.44 12.38
N VAL A 141 -5.75 -9.44 13.00
CA VAL A 141 -6.35 -10.16 14.15
C VAL A 141 -6.55 -9.21 15.33
N GLU A 142 -5.59 -8.35 15.61
CA GLU A 142 -5.69 -7.33 16.65
C GLU A 142 -6.85 -6.34 16.40
N GLU A 143 -6.97 -5.85 15.16
CA GLU A 143 -8.06 -4.96 14.75
C GLU A 143 -9.43 -5.65 14.87
N VAL A 144 -9.55 -6.90 14.39
CA VAL A 144 -10.78 -7.69 14.52
C VAL A 144 -11.15 -7.92 15.98
N ASN A 145 -10.16 -8.19 16.85
CA ASN A 145 -10.40 -8.36 18.28
C ASN A 145 -10.86 -7.05 18.94
N ALA A 146 -10.26 -5.91 18.57
CA ALA A 146 -10.71 -4.60 19.04
C ALA A 146 -12.15 -4.28 18.61
N LEU A 147 -12.52 -4.60 17.36
CA LEU A 147 -13.91 -4.43 16.87
C LEU A 147 -14.91 -5.31 17.63
N LYS A 148 -14.53 -6.56 17.93
CA LYS A 148 -15.36 -7.46 18.75
C LYS A 148 -15.56 -6.93 20.16
N ALA A 149 -14.50 -6.44 20.81
CA ALA A 149 -14.58 -5.86 22.14
C ALA A 149 -15.54 -4.66 22.19
N LYS A 150 -15.42 -3.72 21.22
CA LYS A 150 -16.35 -2.59 21.09
C LYS A 150 -17.79 -3.04 20.87
N THR A 151 -18.01 -4.06 20.05
CA THR A 151 -19.34 -4.62 19.80
C THR A 151 -19.95 -5.24 21.07
N GLN A 152 -19.16 -5.96 21.87
CA GLN A 152 -19.60 -6.53 23.14
C GLN A 152 -19.97 -5.45 24.15
N GLU A 153 -19.16 -4.40 24.27
CA GLU A 153 -19.43 -3.26 25.14
C GLU A 153 -20.75 -2.56 24.76
N GLN A 154 -20.97 -2.32 23.46
CA GLN A 154 -22.21 -1.74 22.95
C GLN A 154 -23.43 -2.61 23.25
N ARG A 155 -23.34 -3.93 23.09
CA ARG A 155 -24.43 -4.86 23.43
C ARG A 155 -24.75 -4.83 24.93
N HIS A 156 -23.72 -4.79 25.79
CA HIS A 156 -23.92 -4.71 27.23
C HIS A 156 -24.58 -3.38 27.64
N ALA A 157 -24.19 -2.27 27.01
CA ALA A 157 -24.83 -0.97 27.24
C ALA A 157 -26.30 -0.97 26.81
N GLN A 158 -26.63 -1.54 25.64
CA GLN A 158 -27.99 -1.66 25.14
C GLN A 158 -28.89 -2.51 26.07
N GLN A 159 -28.37 -3.63 26.59
CA GLN A 159 -29.09 -4.47 27.54
C GLN A 159 -29.42 -3.75 28.86
N LYS A 160 -28.53 -2.87 29.33
CA LYS A 160 -28.78 -2.06 30.53
C LYS A 160 -29.79 -0.94 30.31
N ALA A 161 -29.89 -0.43 29.08
CA ALA A 161 -30.81 0.65 28.72
C ALA A 161 -32.22 0.17 28.33
N ALA A 162 -32.44 -1.14 28.15
CA ALA A 162 -33.74 -1.68 27.84
C ALA A 162 -34.71 -1.50 29.03
N PRO A 163 -35.93 -0.95 28.82
CA PRO A 163 -36.89 -0.75 29.90
C PRO A 163 -37.30 -2.11 30.49
N ARG A 164 -37.33 -2.20 31.82
CA ARG A 164 -37.89 -3.37 32.51
C ARG A 164 -39.41 -3.30 32.37
N SER A 165 -39.98 -4.29 31.68
CA SER A 165 -41.43 -4.52 31.54
C SER A 165 -42.08 -4.90 32.86
#